data_AF-A0A956ZDF8-F1
#
_entry.id   AF-A0A956ZDF8-F1
#
_cell.length_a   1.000
_cell.length_b   1.000
_cell.length_c   1.000
_cell.angle_alpha   90.00
_cell.angle_beta   90.00
_cell.angle_gamma   90.00
#
_symmetry.space_group_name_H-M   'P 1'
#
loop_
_entity.id
_entity.type
_entity.pdbx_description
1 polymer ?
#
loop_
_entity_poly.entity_id
_entity_poly.type
_entity_poly.pdbx_seq_one_letter_code
_entity_poly.pdbx_strand_id
1 'polypeptide(L)'
;MLNTKVDRLSNYSIIARLDDAIPLNTEEWVKTERLLNQVSEFVPMSMLNSLTEAIIAYADDQARRGYLLGQEDLVEELKSKATKIA
;
A
#
# COMPACT_ATOMS: atom_id res chain seq x y z
N MET A 1 2.35 -28.19 -13.18
CA MET A 1 1.00 -27.75 -12.76
C MET A 1 1.18 -26.78 -11.60
N LEU A 2 0.86 -25.49 -11.80
CA LEU A 2 0.99 -24.47 -10.76
C LEU A 2 0.02 -24.78 -9.60
N ASN A 3 0.56 -24.86 -8.39
CA ASN A 3 -0.16 -25.16 -7.16
C ASN A 3 -0.92 -23.90 -6.68
N THR A 4 -1.97 -23.53 -7.40
CA THR A 4 -2.79 -22.32 -7.21
C THR A 4 -3.41 -22.14 -5.81
N LYS A 5 -3.40 -23.19 -4.97
CA LYS A 5 -3.86 -23.09 -3.57
C LYS A 5 -2.81 -22.46 -2.64
N VAL A 6 -1.53 -22.67 -2.90
CA VAL A 6 -0.44 -22.16 -2.04
C VAL A 6 -0.21 -20.66 -2.28
N ASP A 7 -0.24 -20.22 -3.55
CA ASP A 7 -0.10 -18.79 -3.90
C ASP A 7 -1.23 -17.91 -3.34
N ARG A 8 -2.44 -18.44 -3.18
CA ARG A 8 -3.56 -17.70 -2.57
C ARG A 8 -3.38 -17.50 -1.07
N LEU A 9 -2.82 -18.48 -0.37
CA LEU A 9 -2.58 -18.42 1.08
C LEU A 9 -1.44 -17.45 1.43
N SER A 10 -0.37 -17.39 0.62
CA SER A 10 0.70 -16.41 0.81
C SER A 10 0.19 -14.98 0.62
N ASN A 11 -0.62 -14.74 -0.40
CA ASN A 11 -1.24 -13.42 -0.64
C ASN A 11 -2.20 -13.01 0.48
N TYR A 12 -2.99 -13.96 1.01
CA TYR A 12 -3.87 -13.70 2.15
C TYR A 12 -3.09 -13.25 3.40
N SER A 13 -1.93 -13.86 3.66
CA SER A 13 -1.08 -13.49 4.79
C SER A 13 -0.51 -12.07 4.69
N ILE A 14 -0.23 -11.60 3.48
CA ILE A 14 0.30 -10.24 3.24
C ILE A 14 -0.81 -9.21 3.35
N ILE A 15 -1.97 -9.47 2.75
CA ILE A 15 -3.14 -8.59 2.84
C ILE A 15 -3.58 -8.42 4.30
N ALA A 16 -3.69 -9.53 5.06
CA ALA A 16 -4.04 -9.47 6.47
C ALA A 16 -3.03 -8.64 7.30
N ARG A 17 -1.72 -8.76 7.02
CA ARG A 17 -0.69 -7.97 7.70
C ARG A 17 -0.69 -6.49 7.31
N LEU A 18 -1.09 -6.17 6.07
CA LEU A 18 -1.27 -4.79 5.62
C LEU A 18 -2.49 -4.17 6.29
N ASP A 19 -3.61 -4.90 6.35
CA ASP A 19 -4.81 -4.46 7.06
C ASP A 19 -4.53 -4.25 8.55
N ASP A 20 -3.81 -5.18 9.20
CA ASP A 20 -3.39 -5.04 10.61
C ASP A 20 -2.44 -3.85 10.83
N ALA A 21 -1.65 -3.48 9.81
CA ALA A 21 -0.71 -2.37 9.88
C ALA A 21 -1.34 -1.01 9.59
N ILE A 22 -2.60 -0.96 9.13
CA ILE A 22 -3.34 0.28 8.89
C ILE A 22 -4.34 0.49 10.04
N PRO A 23 -3.92 1.14 11.14
CA PRO A 23 -4.81 1.40 12.27
C PRO A 23 -5.93 2.37 11.86
N LEU A 24 -7.16 1.85 11.80
CA LEU A 24 -8.37 2.62 11.49
C LEU A 24 -8.82 3.56 12.63
N ASN A 25 -8.17 3.51 13.80
CA ASN A 25 -8.50 4.34 14.97
C ASN A 25 -7.29 5.18 15.41
N THR A 26 -6.70 5.92 14.48
CA THR A 26 -5.69 6.94 14.78
C THR A 26 -6.33 8.32 14.89
N GLU A 27 -5.68 9.23 15.62
CA GLU A 27 -6.14 10.63 15.70
C GLU A 27 -6.15 11.28 14.32
N GLU A 28 -5.19 10.92 13.46
CA GLU A 28 -5.10 11.35 12.08
C GLU A 28 -6.29 10.86 11.23
N TRP A 29 -6.71 9.60 11.41
CA TRP A 29 -7.90 9.08 10.73
C TRP A 29 -9.17 9.81 11.18
N VAL A 30 -9.36 9.99 12.49
CA VAL A 30 -10.52 10.71 13.04
C VAL A 30 -10.59 12.14 12.49
N LYS A 31 -9.44 12.83 12.37
CA LYS A 31 -9.37 14.16 11.75
C LYS A 31 -9.76 14.12 10.27
N THR A 32 -9.28 13.12 9.54
CA THR A 32 -9.56 12.95 8.11
C THR A 32 -11.04 12.67 7.87
N GLU A 33 -11.65 11.78 8.66
CA GLU A 33 -13.08 11.46 8.59
C GLU A 33 -13.96 12.69 8.84
N ARG A 34 -13.62 13.52 9.84
CA ARG A 34 -14.33 14.78 10.10
C ARG A 34 -14.29 15.74 8.92
N LEU A 35 -13.13 15.89 8.27
CA LEU A 35 -12.98 16.74 7.09
C LEU A 35 -13.76 16.17 5.90
N LEU A 36 -13.74 14.85 5.70
CA LEU A 36 -14.49 14.20 4.64
C LEU A 36 -16.00 14.44 4.80
N ASN A 37 -16.53 14.34 6.02
CA ASN A 37 -17.92 14.64 6.32
C ASN A 37 -18.28 16.11 6.02
N GLN A 38 -17.41 17.05 6.37
CA GLN A 38 -17.64 18.47 6.04
C GLN A 38 -17.64 18.71 4.53
N VAL A 39 -16.75 18.07 3.79
CA VAL A 39 -16.65 18.26 2.34
C VAL A 39 -17.82 17.61 1.61
N SER A 40 -18.28 16.43 2.06
CA SER A 40 -19.37 15.69 1.40
C SER A 40 -20.72 16.40 1.45
N GLU A 41 -20.90 17.38 2.35
CA GLU A 41 -22.07 18.26 2.35
C GLU A 41 -22.16 19.15 1.10
N PHE A 42 -21.03 19.46 0.45
CA PHE A 42 -20.95 20.44 -0.63
C PHE A 42 -20.65 19.84 -2.01
N VAL A 43 -20.22 18.58 -2.07
CA VAL A 43 -19.90 17.89 -3.33
C VAL A 43 -20.72 16.63 -3.55
N PRO A 44 -21.11 16.34 -4.80
CA PRO A 44 -21.76 15.08 -5.12
C PRO A 44 -20.88 13.87 -4.76
N MET A 45 -21.49 12.83 -4.19
CA MET A 45 -20.77 11.61 -3.82
C MET A 45 -20.04 10.96 -5.00
N SER A 46 -20.54 11.08 -6.23
CA SER A 46 -19.86 10.58 -7.42
C SER A 46 -18.48 11.22 -7.66
N MET A 47 -18.33 12.50 -7.32
CA MET A 47 -17.06 13.22 -7.44
C MET A 47 -16.08 12.76 -6.37
N LEU A 48 -16.55 12.54 -5.14
CA LEU A 48 -15.75 11.98 -4.05
C LEU A 48 -15.28 10.56 -4.36
N ASN A 49 -16.16 9.72 -4.91
CA ASN A 49 -15.80 8.36 -5.32
C ASN A 49 -14.72 8.38 -6.41
N SER A 50 -14.91 9.20 -7.44
CA SER A 50 -13.93 9.33 -8.54
C SER A 50 -12.55 9.81 -8.03
N LEU A 51 -12.54 10.77 -7.11
CA LEU A 51 -11.31 11.25 -6.48
C LEU A 51 -10.65 10.15 -5.64
N THR A 52 -11.44 9.42 -4.86
CA THR A 52 -10.95 8.33 -4.02
C THR A 52 -10.33 7.22 -4.86
N GLU A 53 -10.99 6.82 -5.95
CA GLU A 53 -10.45 5.85 -6.91
C GLU A 53 -9.12 6.31 -7.52
N ALA A 54 -9.01 7.58 -7.90
CA ALA A 54 -7.76 8.13 -8.44
C ALA A 54 -6.62 8.12 -7.40
N ILE A 55 -6.92 8.44 -6.14
CA ILE A 55 -5.94 8.37 -5.04
C ILE A 55 -5.49 6.94 -4.79
N ILE A 56 -6.40 5.97 -4.78
CA ILE A 56 -6.08 4.55 -4.61
C ILE A 56 -5.16 4.07 -5.74
N ALA A 57 -5.51 4.34 -7.00
CA ALA A 57 -4.69 3.94 -8.14
C ALA A 57 -3.28 4.57 -8.09
N TYR A 58 -3.17 5.82 -7.65
CA TYR A 58 -1.89 6.47 -7.45
C TYR A 58 -1.08 5.81 -6.32
N ALA A 59 -1.71 5.54 -5.18
CA ALA A 59 -1.07 4.87 -4.05
C ALA A 59 -0.54 3.48 -4.44
N ASP A 60 -1.31 2.71 -5.20
CA ASP A 60 -0.89 1.41 -5.74
C ASP A 60 0.34 1.53 -6.66
N ASP A 61 0.37 2.53 -7.55
CA ASP A 61 1.56 2.78 -8.38
C ASP A 61 2.78 3.16 -7.53
N GLN A 62 2.60 3.99 -6.49
CA GLN A 62 3.69 4.35 -5.58
C GLN A 62 4.20 3.14 -4.79
N ALA A 63 3.32 2.28 -4.28
CA ALA A 63 3.70 1.05 -3.59
C ALA A 63 4.50 0.12 -4.51
N ARG A 64 4.05 -0.05 -5.77
CA ARG A 64 4.77 -0.83 -6.78
C ARG A 64 6.16 -0.26 -7.06
N ARG A 65 6.29 1.06 -7.21
CA ARG A 65 7.59 1.72 -7.41
C ARG A 65 8.51 1.53 -6.22
N GLY A 66 8.00 1.73 -5.01
CA GLY A 66 8.76 1.52 -3.77
C GLY A 66 9.28 0.09 -3.65
N TYR A 67 8.48 -0.90 -4.03
CA TYR A 67 8.90 -2.31 -4.06
C TYR A 67 10.03 -2.58 -5.08
N LEU A 68 9.98 -1.97 -6.26
CA LEU A 68 11.04 -2.11 -7.26
C LEU A 68 12.34 -1.46 -6.80
N LEU A 69 12.27 -0.22 -6.31
CA LEU A 69 13.43 0.49 -5.78
C LEU A 69 14.07 -0.25 -4.60
N GLY A 70 13.24 -0.76 -3.67
CA GLY A 70 13.75 -1.54 -2.54
C GLY A 70 14.44 -2.85 -2.95
N GLN A 71 14.04 -3.46 -4.07
CA GLN A 71 14.77 -4.61 -4.62
C GLN A 71 16.11 -4.20 -5.25
N GLU A 72 16.15 -3.08 -5.95
CA GLU A 72 17.40 -2.53 -6.53
C GLU A 72 18.41 -2.25 -5.41
N ASP A 73 17.97 -1.55 -4.35
CA ASP A 73 18.79 -1.25 -3.16
C ASP A 73 19.29 -2.53 -2.48
N LEU A 74 18.43 -3.54 -2.32
CA LEU A 74 18.79 -4.83 -1.73
C LEU A 74 19.86 -5.55 -2.55
N VAL A 75 19.73 -5.55 -3.88
CA VAL A 75 20.72 -6.19 -4.77
C VAL A 75 22.07 -5.49 -4.66
N GLU A 76 22.09 -4.15 -4.59
CA GLU A 76 23.32 -3.39 -4.38
C GLU A 76 23.97 -3.71 -3.03
N GLU A 77 23.18 -3.77 -1.96
CA GLU A 77 23.66 -4.10 -0.62
C GLU A 77 24.30 -5.50 -0.58
N LEU A 78 23.65 -6.49 -1.21
CA LEU A 78 24.14 -7.87 -1.29
C LEU A 78 25.46 -7.95 -2.08
N LYS A 79 25.58 -7.26 -3.22
CA LYS A 79 26.83 -7.19 -4.00
C LYS A 79 27.97 -6.56 -3.21
N SER A 80 27.68 -5.47 -2.49
CA SER A 80 28.64 -4.81 -1.61
C SER A 80 29.13 -5.74 -0.49
N LYS A 81 28.22 -6.48 0.14
CA LYS A 81 28.57 -7.47 1.18
C LYS A 81 29.39 -8.64 0.63
N ALA A 82 29.03 -9.18 -0.54
CA ALA A 82 29.76 -10.28 -1.17
C ALA A 82 31.22 -9.89 -1.51
N THR A 83 31.44 -8.66 -1.98
CA THR A 83 32.78 -8.14 -2.31
C THR A 83 33.67 -7.95 -1.08
N LYS A 84 33.09 -7.75 0.12
CA LYS A 84 33.86 -7.61 1.38
C LYS A 84 34.30 -8.95 1.98
N ILE A 85 33.72 -10.07 1.53
CA ILE A 85 33.98 -11.42 2.06
C ILE A 85 34.98 -12.18 1.18
N ALA A 86 35.14 -11.77 -0.09
CA ALA A 86 36.17 -12.25 -1.02
C ALA A 86 37.52 -11.56 -0.79
#